data_AF-A0A9D4ZQS8-F1
#
_entry.id   AF-A0A9D4ZQS8-F1
#
_cell.length_a   1.000
_cell.length_b   1.000
_cell.length_c   1.000
_cell.angle_alpha   90.00
_cell.angle_beta   90.00
_cell.angle_gamma   90.00
#
_symmetry.space_group_name_H-M   'P 1'
#
loop_
_entity.id
_entity.type
_entity.pdbx_description
1 polymer ?
#
loop_
_entity_poly.entity_id
_entity_poly.type
_entity_poly.pdbx_seq_one_letter_code
_entity_poly.pdbx_strand_id
1 'polypeptide(L)'
;MKISNWDEQRTAWLARNPKFPNYIKGKPRIMLVTGSQPTPCENPVGDHYLVKSIKNKIDYCRLHNIEIFYNMAHLDSVMSGFWAKLPLLRKIMLSHPEVEWIWWMDSDAMFTDMVFELPLERYKDYNAVFHGWDELVYNQKSWIGLNTGSFLIRNCQWTLDLLDTLAPMGPKGKVRDEAGKVLTRTLQGRPEFEADDQSAMIYLLVTQRARWGDKVYLESQYYLHGYWVILVDKYEEMIEKYHPGLGDDRWPFVTHFVGCKPCGKTKGNDYGAQRCIKQMERAFNFADDQILQMYGFQHKRLGSWRVKRIRNETDRPLDFQDDLKLLRRSSLRIV
;
A
#
# COMPACT_ATOMS: atom_id res chain seq x y z
N MET A 1 23.41 14.27 -0.11
CA MET A 1 23.40 15.73 0.15
C MET A 1 22.11 16.06 0.89
N LYS A 2 22.19 16.79 2.01
CA LYS A 2 21.01 17.23 2.77
C LYS A 2 20.29 18.32 1.98
N ILE A 3 18.97 18.20 1.84
CA ILE A 3 18.11 19.23 1.23
C ILE A 3 17.33 19.85 2.37
N SER A 4 17.31 21.18 2.45
CA SER A 4 16.69 21.95 3.54
C SER A 4 15.69 22.99 3.06
N ASN A 5 15.43 23.05 1.75
CA ASN A 5 14.56 24.03 1.09
C ASN A 5 13.69 23.38 -0.01
N TRP A 6 13.24 22.14 0.24
CA TRP A 6 12.48 21.39 -0.76
C TRP A 6 11.11 22.00 -1.04
N ASP A 7 10.44 22.55 -0.02
CA ASP A 7 9.11 23.15 -0.19
C ASP A 7 9.18 24.40 -1.09
N GLU A 8 10.22 25.22 -0.95
CA GLU A 8 10.47 26.38 -1.83
C GLU A 8 10.80 25.93 -3.25
N GLN A 9 11.67 24.93 -3.41
CA GLN A 9 12.01 24.37 -4.72
C GLN A 9 10.78 23.82 -5.44
N ARG A 10 9.96 23.04 -4.72
CA ARG A 10 8.73 22.43 -5.24
C ARG A 10 7.70 23.50 -5.61
N THR A 11 7.51 24.51 -4.76
CA THR A 11 6.61 25.65 -5.04
C THR A 11 7.05 26.40 -6.30
N ALA A 12 8.34 26.70 -6.42
CA ALA A 12 8.89 27.37 -7.59
C ALA A 12 8.81 26.52 -8.86
N TRP A 13 8.89 25.19 -8.75
CA TRP A 13 8.71 24.27 -9.87
C TRP A 13 7.24 24.23 -10.32
N LEU A 14 6.29 24.12 -9.39
CA LEU A 14 4.85 24.08 -9.70
C LEU A 14 4.39 25.37 -10.39
N ALA A 15 4.87 26.53 -9.94
CA ALA A 15 4.58 27.82 -10.56
C ALA A 15 5.10 27.91 -12.02
N ARG A 16 6.25 27.28 -12.31
CA ARG A 16 6.84 27.24 -13.66
C ARG A 16 6.23 26.16 -14.56
N ASN A 17 5.52 25.18 -14.00
CA ASN A 17 5.02 24.01 -14.72
C ASN A 17 3.50 23.80 -14.52
N PRO A 18 2.64 24.77 -14.91
CA PRO A 18 1.20 24.70 -14.65
C PRO A 18 0.48 23.53 -15.34
N LYS A 19 1.10 22.90 -16.34
CA LYS A 19 0.57 21.68 -17.00
C LYS A 19 0.67 20.43 -16.11
N PHE A 20 1.44 20.49 -15.02
CA PHE A 20 1.64 19.40 -14.07
C PHE A 20 1.19 19.83 -12.66
N PRO A 21 -0.11 20.10 -12.46
CA PRO A 21 -0.59 20.55 -11.16
C PRO A 21 -0.56 19.39 -10.15
N ASN A 22 -0.25 19.72 -8.91
CA ASN A 22 -0.31 18.79 -7.78
C ASN A 22 -1.75 18.51 -7.31
N TYR A 23 -2.73 19.25 -7.82
CA TYR A 23 -4.16 18.97 -7.64
C TYR A 23 -4.87 18.97 -9.00
N ILE A 24 -5.67 17.94 -9.26
CA ILE A 24 -6.48 17.79 -10.47
C ILE A 24 -7.95 17.79 -10.04
N LYS A 25 -8.72 18.80 -10.48
CA LYS A 25 -10.14 18.96 -10.13
C LYS A 25 -10.40 18.89 -8.61
N GLY A 26 -9.54 19.52 -7.81
CA GLY A 26 -9.63 19.54 -6.35
C GLY A 26 -9.13 18.28 -5.63
N LYS A 27 -8.74 17.22 -6.36
CA LYS A 27 -8.13 16.03 -5.77
C LYS A 27 -6.60 16.11 -5.88
N PRO A 28 -5.83 15.82 -4.80
CA PRO A 28 -4.38 15.81 -4.88
C PRO A 28 -3.91 14.66 -5.80
N ARG A 29 -2.81 14.88 -6.52
CA ARG A 29 -2.18 13.87 -7.37
C ARG A 29 -1.49 12.83 -6.51
N ILE A 30 -1.82 11.55 -6.73
CA ILE A 30 -1.23 10.40 -6.04
C ILE A 30 -0.39 9.59 -7.03
N MET A 31 0.79 9.15 -6.57
CA MET A 31 1.56 8.09 -7.22
C MET A 31 1.64 6.89 -6.28
N LEU A 32 1.09 5.76 -6.70
CA LEU A 32 1.25 4.48 -6.02
C LEU A 32 2.61 3.89 -6.40
N VAL A 33 3.43 3.57 -5.40
CA VAL A 33 4.76 2.98 -5.57
C VAL A 33 4.75 1.59 -4.97
N THR A 34 5.18 0.62 -5.75
CA THR A 34 5.36 -0.77 -5.32
C THR A 34 6.63 -1.34 -5.94
N GLY A 35 6.99 -2.57 -5.59
CA GLY A 35 8.13 -3.22 -6.21
C GLY A 35 8.38 -4.62 -5.69
N SER A 36 9.29 -5.30 -6.37
CA SER A 36 9.81 -6.62 -6.02
C SER A 36 11.30 -6.68 -6.34
N GLN A 37 11.96 -7.77 -5.94
CA GLN A 37 13.34 -8.02 -6.33
C GLN A 37 13.48 -8.17 -7.86
N PRO A 38 14.65 -7.83 -8.45
CA PRO A 38 14.91 -7.94 -9.89
C PRO A 38 15.01 -9.37 -10.40
N THR A 39 15.35 -10.31 -9.51
CA THR A 39 15.56 -11.71 -9.87
C THR A 39 14.24 -12.48 -9.80
N PRO A 40 14.11 -13.59 -10.55
CA PRO A 40 13.02 -14.52 -10.35
C PRO A 40 12.89 -14.92 -8.88
N CYS A 41 11.65 -15.18 -8.46
CA CYS A 41 11.40 -15.72 -7.13
C CYS A 41 12.07 -17.08 -6.97
N GLU A 42 12.60 -17.35 -5.77
CA GLU A 42 13.18 -18.67 -5.48
C GLU A 42 12.10 -19.77 -5.54
N ASN A 43 10.87 -19.43 -5.15
CA ASN A 43 9.69 -20.24 -5.41
C ASN A 43 9.00 -19.73 -6.69
N PRO A 44 8.96 -20.49 -7.80
CA PRO A 44 8.44 -20.02 -9.09
C PRO A 44 6.99 -19.56 -9.07
N VAL A 45 6.16 -20.10 -8.16
CA VAL A 45 4.77 -19.63 -8.01
C VAL A 45 4.71 -18.20 -7.45
N GLY A 46 5.77 -17.73 -6.79
CA GLY A 46 5.89 -16.38 -6.27
C GLY A 46 5.74 -15.32 -7.36
N ASP A 47 6.41 -15.51 -8.49
CA ASP A 47 6.31 -14.57 -9.64
C ASP A 47 4.88 -14.50 -10.17
N HIS A 48 4.15 -15.62 -10.18
CA HIS A 48 2.73 -15.62 -10.56
C HIS A 48 1.89 -14.73 -9.63
N TYR A 49 2.13 -14.78 -8.31
CA TYR A 49 1.41 -13.95 -7.36
C TYR A 49 1.87 -12.48 -7.39
N LEU A 50 3.12 -12.18 -7.74
CA LEU A 50 3.56 -10.82 -8.02
C LEU A 50 2.80 -10.24 -9.23
N VAL A 51 2.64 -11.02 -10.31
CA VAL A 51 1.86 -10.62 -11.49
C VAL A 51 0.39 -10.37 -11.14
N LYS A 52 -0.23 -11.25 -10.35
CA LYS A 52 -1.62 -11.06 -9.90
C LYS A 52 -1.78 -9.81 -9.02
N SER A 53 -0.81 -9.58 -8.12
CA SER A 53 -0.80 -8.39 -7.27
C SER A 53 -0.68 -7.10 -8.07
N ILE A 54 0.20 -7.04 -9.08
CA ILE A 54 0.30 -5.83 -9.91
C ILE A 54 -0.92 -5.65 -10.81
N LYS A 55 -1.52 -6.71 -11.36
CA LYS A 55 -2.83 -6.57 -12.06
C LYS A 55 -3.88 -5.95 -11.15
N ASN A 56 -4.02 -6.44 -9.92
CA ASN A 56 -4.96 -5.90 -8.93
C ASN A 56 -4.73 -4.40 -8.68
N LYS A 57 -3.47 -3.98 -8.49
CA LYS A 57 -3.11 -2.56 -8.33
C LYS A 57 -3.40 -1.74 -9.60
N ILE A 58 -3.12 -2.27 -10.78
CA ILE A 58 -3.43 -1.64 -12.08
C ILE A 58 -4.93 -1.38 -12.20
N ASP A 59 -5.76 -2.36 -11.84
CA ASP A 59 -7.21 -2.22 -11.94
C ASP A 59 -7.74 -1.13 -11.00
N TYR A 60 -7.32 -1.13 -9.74
CA TYR A 60 -7.68 -0.08 -8.79
C TYR A 60 -7.19 1.30 -9.27
N CYS A 61 -5.90 1.44 -9.58
CA CYS A 61 -5.33 2.73 -9.94
C CYS A 61 -5.94 3.31 -11.22
N ARG A 62 -6.32 2.46 -12.18
CA ARG A 62 -7.05 2.87 -13.39
C ARG A 62 -8.43 3.46 -13.05
N LEU A 63 -9.17 2.83 -12.13
CA LEU A 63 -10.48 3.31 -11.70
C LEU A 63 -10.40 4.64 -10.94
N HIS A 64 -9.31 4.84 -10.19
CA HIS A 64 -9.14 5.97 -9.27
C HIS A 64 -8.22 7.07 -9.79
N ASN A 65 -7.76 6.97 -11.04
CA ASN A 65 -6.84 7.92 -11.69
C ASN A 65 -5.55 8.15 -10.88
N ILE A 66 -4.91 7.05 -10.49
CA ILE A 66 -3.65 7.03 -9.73
C ILE A 66 -2.55 6.49 -10.66
N GLU A 67 -1.39 7.15 -10.67
CA GLU A 67 -0.23 6.67 -11.42
C GLU A 67 0.47 5.55 -10.64
N ILE A 68 1.08 4.58 -11.33
CA ILE A 68 1.84 3.50 -10.70
C ILE A 68 3.32 3.60 -11.10
N PHE A 69 4.19 3.49 -10.10
CA PHE A 69 5.61 3.18 -10.30
C PHE A 69 5.93 1.80 -9.73
N TYR A 70 6.40 0.89 -10.58
CA TYR A 70 6.84 -0.46 -10.16
C TYR A 70 8.36 -0.54 -10.20
N ASN A 71 9.00 -0.63 -9.04
CA ASN A 71 10.44 -0.76 -8.94
C ASN A 71 10.90 -2.23 -8.98
N MET A 72 11.91 -2.50 -9.81
CA MET A 72 12.67 -3.75 -9.79
C MET A 72 14.17 -3.51 -9.58
N ALA A 73 14.61 -2.27 -9.36
CA ALA A 73 16.02 -1.93 -9.22
C ALA A 73 16.45 -1.81 -7.76
N HIS A 74 17.64 -2.30 -7.44
CA HIS A 74 18.34 -1.95 -6.19
C HIS A 74 19.09 -0.63 -6.40
N LEU A 75 18.53 0.47 -5.90
CA LEU A 75 19.14 1.80 -6.02
C LEU A 75 20.33 2.01 -5.08
N ASP A 76 20.41 1.20 -4.02
CA ASP A 76 21.44 1.24 -3.01
C ASP A 76 21.75 -0.21 -2.56
N SER A 77 23.02 -0.59 -2.56
CA SER A 77 23.46 -1.96 -2.26
C SER A 77 23.45 -2.29 -0.76
N VAL A 78 23.37 -1.27 0.09
CA VAL A 78 23.40 -1.34 1.56
C VAL A 78 21.98 -1.33 2.13
N MET A 79 21.06 -0.59 1.50
CA MET A 79 19.63 -0.56 1.85
C MET A 79 18.85 -1.69 1.14
N SER A 80 19.07 -2.93 1.58
CA SER A 80 18.43 -4.14 1.00
C SER A 80 17.14 -4.57 1.70
N GLY A 81 16.35 -5.43 1.05
CA GLY A 81 15.12 -6.00 1.62
C GLY A 81 14.02 -4.93 1.76
N PHE A 82 13.30 -4.95 2.88
CA PHE A 82 12.22 -3.98 3.14
C PHE A 82 12.72 -2.53 3.21
N TRP A 83 14.00 -2.32 3.52
CA TRP A 83 14.65 -1.00 3.53
C TRP A 83 14.87 -0.38 2.15
N ALA A 84 14.79 -1.16 1.06
CA ALA A 84 15.00 -0.66 -0.30
C ALA A 84 13.96 0.39 -0.72
N LYS A 85 12.81 0.46 -0.04
CA LYS A 85 11.78 1.46 -0.27
C LYS A 85 12.25 2.89 0.08
N LEU A 86 13.13 3.08 1.06
CA LEU A 86 13.55 4.42 1.50
C LEU A 86 14.28 5.21 0.39
N PRO A 87 15.38 4.70 -0.22
CA PRO A 87 16.04 5.40 -1.32
C PRO A 87 15.12 5.65 -2.51
N LEU A 88 14.24 4.69 -2.81
CA LEU A 88 13.26 4.81 -3.89
C LEU A 88 12.26 5.94 -3.62
N LEU A 89 11.61 5.96 -2.46
CA LEU A 89 10.64 6.98 -2.09
C LEU A 89 11.28 8.37 -2.13
N ARG A 90 12.50 8.49 -1.59
CA ARG A 90 13.27 9.73 -1.66
C ARG A 90 13.50 10.17 -3.11
N LYS A 91 13.84 9.24 -4.00
CA LYS A 91 14.09 9.53 -5.43
C LYS A 91 12.81 9.93 -6.16
N ILE A 92 11.69 9.25 -5.90
CA ILE A 92 10.37 9.59 -6.46
C ILE A 92 9.96 10.99 -6.03
N MET A 93 10.06 11.33 -4.73
CA MET A 93 9.76 12.67 -4.22
C MET A 93 10.48 13.77 -5.01
N LEU A 94 11.80 13.63 -5.19
CA LEU A 94 12.61 14.63 -5.88
C LEU A 94 12.40 14.65 -7.39
N SER A 95 12.03 13.52 -8.00
CA SER A 95 11.88 13.40 -9.46
C SER A 95 10.48 13.77 -9.93
N HIS A 96 9.50 13.76 -9.02
CA HIS A 96 8.09 14.07 -9.31
C HIS A 96 7.55 15.18 -8.39
N PRO A 97 7.98 16.45 -8.56
CA PRO A 97 7.48 17.56 -7.75
C PRO A 97 5.96 17.79 -7.89
N GLU A 98 5.36 17.36 -9.00
CA GLU A 98 3.92 17.40 -9.26
C GLU A 98 3.11 16.41 -8.41
N VAL A 99 3.72 15.38 -7.84
CA VAL A 99 3.02 14.43 -6.98
C VAL A 99 2.85 15.04 -5.59
N GLU A 100 1.62 15.07 -5.08
CA GLU A 100 1.32 15.55 -3.73
C GLU A 100 1.47 14.44 -2.69
N TRP A 101 0.95 13.26 -3.01
CA TRP A 101 1.01 12.07 -2.16
C TRP A 101 1.70 10.92 -2.87
N ILE A 102 2.70 10.34 -2.21
CA ILE A 102 3.28 9.07 -2.63
C ILE A 102 2.68 8.00 -1.72
N TRP A 103 2.06 7.00 -2.33
CA TRP A 103 1.45 5.89 -1.63
C TRP A 103 2.29 4.64 -1.85
N TRP A 104 3.06 4.26 -0.84
CA TRP A 104 3.77 2.99 -0.87
C TRP A 104 2.80 1.85 -0.59
N MET A 105 2.84 0.79 -1.39
CA MET A 105 2.09 -0.44 -1.16
C MET A 105 2.95 -1.67 -1.46
N ASP A 106 3.10 -2.56 -0.47
CA ASP A 106 3.89 -3.78 -0.58
C ASP A 106 3.32 -4.72 -1.67
N SER A 107 4.18 -5.58 -2.22
CA SER A 107 3.81 -6.51 -3.28
C SER A 107 2.80 -7.58 -2.83
N ASP A 108 2.73 -7.88 -1.54
CA ASP A 108 1.81 -8.84 -0.91
C ASP A 108 0.58 -8.16 -0.27
N ALA A 109 0.42 -6.85 -0.45
CA ALA A 109 -0.83 -6.14 -0.18
C ALA A 109 -1.69 -6.06 -1.44
N MET A 110 -2.97 -6.41 -1.35
CA MET A 110 -3.94 -6.33 -2.46
C MET A 110 -5.12 -5.45 -2.09
N PHE A 111 -5.60 -4.67 -3.05
CA PHE A 111 -6.91 -4.03 -2.96
C PHE A 111 -7.99 -5.08 -2.95
N THR A 112 -8.90 -4.99 -1.98
CA THR A 112 -10.09 -5.84 -1.88
C THR A 112 -11.39 -5.03 -1.91
N ASP A 113 -11.30 -3.70 -1.83
CA ASP A 113 -12.39 -2.78 -2.16
C ASP A 113 -12.01 -1.91 -3.36
N MET A 114 -12.60 -2.18 -4.51
CA MET A 114 -12.34 -1.45 -5.76
C MET A 114 -13.14 -0.14 -5.87
N VAL A 115 -14.11 0.08 -4.97
CA VAL A 115 -15.02 1.24 -5.00
C VAL A 115 -14.59 2.34 -4.03
N PHE A 116 -14.05 1.94 -2.87
CA PHE A 116 -13.59 2.83 -1.82
C PHE A 116 -12.57 3.84 -2.35
N GLU A 117 -12.72 5.10 -1.94
CA GLU A 117 -11.77 6.18 -2.22
C GLU A 117 -11.14 6.64 -0.91
N LEU A 118 -9.83 6.89 -0.93
CA LEU A 118 -9.13 7.46 0.22
C LEU A 118 -9.77 8.81 0.63
N PRO A 119 -10.09 9.02 1.92
CA PRO A 119 -10.71 10.26 2.39
C PRO A 119 -9.67 11.38 2.57
N LEU A 120 -8.99 11.78 1.49
CA LEU A 120 -7.78 12.64 1.52
C LEU A 120 -7.97 14.00 2.22
N GLU A 121 -9.19 14.54 2.24
CA GLU A 121 -9.52 15.76 2.98
C GLU A 121 -9.26 15.61 4.49
N ARG A 122 -9.43 14.40 5.04
CA ARG A 122 -9.10 14.07 6.43
C ARG A 122 -7.61 14.26 6.73
N TYR A 123 -6.75 14.11 5.72
CA TYR A 123 -5.29 14.11 5.86
C TYR A 123 -4.65 15.45 5.49
N LYS A 124 -5.45 16.50 5.23
CA LYS A 124 -4.94 17.78 4.72
C LYS A 124 -3.85 18.42 5.60
N ASP A 125 -3.94 18.25 6.92
CA ASP A 125 -3.01 18.84 7.88
C ASP A 125 -1.85 17.90 8.27
N TYR A 126 -1.82 16.70 7.67
CA TYR A 126 -0.84 15.65 7.93
C TYR A 126 0.09 15.45 6.72
N ASN A 127 1.26 14.86 7.00
CA ASN A 127 2.28 14.55 6.00
C ASN A 127 2.54 13.05 5.88
N ALA A 128 2.13 12.24 6.85
CA ALA A 128 2.25 10.80 6.80
C ALA A 128 0.96 10.15 7.34
N VAL A 129 0.51 9.10 6.68
CA VAL A 129 -0.68 8.32 7.08
C VAL A 129 -0.32 6.85 7.09
N PHE A 130 -0.42 6.22 8.26
CA PHE A 130 -0.20 4.79 8.43
C PHE A 130 -1.47 4.16 9.00
N HIS A 131 -1.78 2.92 8.64
CA HIS A 131 -2.76 2.17 9.42
C HIS A 131 -2.17 1.86 10.79
N GLY A 132 -2.89 2.18 11.87
CA GLY A 132 -2.43 1.94 13.24
C GLY A 132 -3.29 2.61 14.30
N TRP A 133 -2.87 2.48 15.56
CA TRP A 133 -3.59 3.02 16.70
C TRP A 133 -2.65 3.77 17.64
N ASP A 134 -3.03 4.98 18.06
CA ASP A 134 -2.26 5.80 19.01
C ASP A 134 -1.91 5.03 20.30
N GLU A 135 -2.88 4.30 20.85
CA GLU A 135 -2.69 3.51 22.06
C GLU A 135 -1.59 2.44 21.87
N LEU A 136 -1.62 1.73 20.74
CA LEU A 136 -0.64 0.69 20.46
C LEU A 136 0.75 1.26 20.17
N VAL A 137 0.83 2.39 19.46
CA VAL A 137 2.10 3.03 19.10
C VAL A 137 2.70 3.75 20.29
N TYR A 138 2.01 4.73 20.87
CA TYR A 138 2.61 5.66 21.82
C TYR A 138 2.60 5.16 23.27
N ASN A 139 1.56 4.42 23.67
CA ASN A 139 1.41 3.96 25.05
C ASN A 139 2.02 2.56 25.22
N GLN A 140 1.58 1.58 24.43
CA GLN A 140 2.05 0.20 24.52
C GLN A 140 3.42 -0.02 23.86
N LYS A 141 3.78 0.83 22.88
CA LYS A 141 5.01 0.68 22.08
C LYS A 141 5.06 -0.68 21.37
N SER A 142 3.90 -1.16 20.94
CA SER A 142 3.77 -2.42 20.22
C SER A 142 4.41 -2.31 18.83
N TRP A 143 5.26 -3.27 18.48
CA TRP A 143 5.92 -3.31 17.17
C TRP A 143 4.98 -3.53 15.97
N ILE A 144 3.73 -3.88 16.25
CA ILE A 144 2.63 -3.99 15.27
C ILE A 144 1.57 -2.90 15.48
N GLY A 145 1.89 -1.84 16.23
CA GLY A 145 0.97 -0.73 16.49
C GLY A 145 0.62 0.10 15.25
N LEU A 146 1.47 0.06 14.22
CA LEU A 146 1.20 0.56 12.87
C LEU A 146 1.80 -0.39 11.82
N ASN A 147 1.44 -0.19 10.55
CA ASN A 147 2.01 -0.93 9.41
C ASN A 147 2.66 -0.01 8.37
N THR A 148 3.85 -0.39 7.88
CA THR A 148 4.59 0.32 6.81
C THR A 148 4.55 -0.39 5.46
N GLY A 149 3.58 -1.28 5.27
CA GLY A 149 3.33 -1.96 3.99
C GLY A 149 2.23 -1.34 3.14
N SER A 150 1.45 -0.42 3.69
CA SER A 150 0.56 0.45 2.92
C SER A 150 0.42 1.78 3.65
N PHE A 151 0.99 2.84 3.10
CA PHE A 151 1.03 4.16 3.75
C PHE A 151 1.15 5.30 2.75
N LEU A 152 0.72 6.48 3.16
CA LEU A 152 0.87 7.70 2.38
C LEU A 152 1.92 8.61 3.00
N ILE A 153 2.76 9.22 2.16
CA ILE A 153 3.66 10.31 2.54
C ILE A 153 3.50 11.49 1.58
N ARG A 154 3.43 12.70 2.13
CA ARG A 154 3.31 13.94 1.36
C ARG A 154 4.66 14.35 0.80
N ASN A 155 4.69 14.84 -0.43
CA ASN A 155 5.90 15.36 -1.05
C ASN A 155 6.25 16.76 -0.49
N CYS A 156 6.96 16.77 0.64
CA CYS A 156 7.36 17.99 1.36
C CYS A 156 8.70 17.81 2.09
N GLN A 157 9.28 18.91 2.56
CA GLN A 157 10.55 18.95 3.29
C GLN A 157 10.50 18.07 4.54
N TRP A 158 9.38 18.11 5.28
CA TRP A 158 9.17 17.29 6.47
C TRP A 158 9.37 15.79 6.20
N THR A 159 8.86 15.28 5.07
CA THR A 159 9.00 13.88 4.69
C THR A 159 10.44 13.54 4.32
N LEU A 160 11.18 14.44 3.67
CA LEU A 160 12.61 14.23 3.41
C LEU A 160 13.39 14.09 4.72
N ASP A 161 13.08 14.93 5.71
CA ASP A 161 13.70 14.88 7.03
C ASP A 161 13.32 13.60 7.80
N LEU A 162 12.09 13.13 7.65
CA LEU A 162 11.65 11.84 8.22
C LEU A 162 12.46 10.69 7.62
N LEU A 163 12.57 10.62 6.29
CA LEU A 163 13.33 9.56 5.61
C LEU A 163 14.81 9.57 5.98
N ASP A 164 15.42 10.76 6.07
CA ASP A 164 16.81 10.92 6.53
C ASP A 164 17.00 10.46 7.98
N THR A 165 15.98 10.61 8.84
CA THR A 165 16.05 10.19 10.25
C THR A 165 15.82 8.70 10.42
N LEU A 166 15.05 8.08 9.53
CA LEU A 166 14.77 6.63 9.53
C LEU A 166 15.93 5.81 8.94
N ALA A 167 16.56 6.33 7.89
CA ALA A 167 17.61 5.64 7.13
C ALA A 167 18.78 5.06 7.95
N PRO A 168 19.27 5.69 9.05
CA PRO A 168 20.42 5.20 9.80
C PRO A 168 20.27 3.79 10.41
N MET A 169 19.05 3.28 10.59
CA MET A 169 18.80 1.92 11.08
C MET A 169 18.79 0.85 9.96
N GLY A 170 18.78 1.28 8.70
CA GLY A 170 18.63 0.40 7.54
C GLY A 170 19.89 -0.28 6.97
N PRO A 171 21.12 0.24 7.12
CA PRO A 171 22.29 -0.38 6.51
C PRO A 171 22.56 -1.82 6.96
N LYS A 172 22.52 -2.76 6.01
CA LYS A 172 22.70 -4.20 6.29
C LYS A 172 24.02 -4.52 7.01
N GLY A 173 24.02 -5.60 7.79
CA GLY A 173 25.15 -6.01 8.62
C GLY A 173 25.08 -5.38 10.02
N LYS A 174 26.25 -5.10 10.61
CA LYS A 174 26.36 -4.70 12.03
C LYS A 174 25.42 -3.56 12.44
N VAL A 175 25.22 -2.55 11.58
CA VAL A 175 24.34 -1.42 11.89
C VAL A 175 22.90 -1.88 12.09
N ARG A 176 22.33 -2.60 11.12
CA ARG A 176 20.97 -3.14 11.19
C ARG A 176 20.79 -4.18 12.30
N ASP A 177 21.81 -5.00 12.56
CA ASP A 177 21.78 -6.00 13.63
C ASP A 177 21.74 -5.34 15.03
N GLU A 178 22.60 -4.35 15.28
CA GLU A 178 22.63 -3.62 16.55
C GLU A 178 21.36 -2.76 16.73
N ALA A 179 20.86 -2.15 15.66
CA ALA A 179 19.57 -1.46 15.67
C ALA A 179 18.43 -2.44 16.02
N GLY A 180 18.44 -3.66 15.46
CA GLY A 180 17.46 -4.70 15.79
C GLY A 180 17.40 -5.02 17.28
N LYS A 181 18.58 -5.12 17.94
CA LYS A 181 18.66 -5.31 19.40
C LYS A 181 18.11 -4.12 20.19
N VAL A 182 18.29 -2.89 19.71
CA VAL A 182 17.67 -1.70 20.33
C VAL A 182 16.15 -1.74 20.18
N LEU A 183 15.66 -2.08 18.99
CA LEU A 183 14.22 -2.17 18.71
C LEU A 183 13.54 -3.25 19.55
N THR A 184 14.13 -4.46 19.64
CA THR A 184 13.57 -5.55 20.46
C THR A 184 13.56 -5.22 21.95
N ARG A 185 14.56 -4.47 22.45
CA ARG A 185 14.56 -3.99 23.85
C ARG A 185 13.53 -2.90 24.13
N THR A 186 13.13 -2.13 23.12
CA THR A 186 12.27 -0.95 23.29
C THR A 186 10.81 -1.24 22.99
N LEU A 187 10.54 -2.10 21.99
CA LEU A 187 9.20 -2.33 21.46
C LEU A 187 8.59 -3.61 22.03
N GLN A 188 7.36 -3.50 22.52
CA GLN A 188 6.62 -4.61 23.09
C GLN A 188 6.29 -5.65 22.01
N GLY A 189 6.54 -6.91 22.33
CA GLY A 189 6.17 -8.06 21.49
C GLY A 189 7.03 -8.29 20.26
N ARG A 190 8.08 -7.48 20.02
CA ARG A 190 8.98 -7.67 18.87
C ARG A 190 9.89 -8.88 19.09
N PRO A 191 9.92 -9.88 18.19
CA PRO A 191 10.88 -10.98 18.29
C PRO A 191 12.32 -10.51 18.01
N GLU A 192 13.32 -11.36 18.28
CA GLU A 192 14.72 -11.06 17.99
C GLU A 192 15.06 -11.31 16.51
N PHE A 193 15.32 -10.24 15.78
CA PHE A 193 15.84 -10.24 14.40
C PHE A 193 16.39 -8.85 14.05
N GLU A 194 17.04 -8.74 12.87
CA GLU A 194 17.59 -7.48 12.35
C GLU A 194 16.55 -6.35 12.31
N ALA A 195 16.96 -5.08 12.35
CA ALA A 195 16.03 -3.96 12.25
C ALA A 195 15.20 -4.00 10.95
N ASP A 196 13.91 -3.72 11.09
CA ASP A 196 12.94 -3.54 10.00
C ASP A 196 12.38 -2.11 10.00
N ASP A 197 11.90 -1.65 8.84
CA ASP A 197 11.42 -0.28 8.65
C ASP A 197 10.17 0.04 9.50
N GLN A 198 9.30 -0.95 9.76
CA GLN A 198 8.10 -0.77 10.59
C GLN A 198 8.47 -0.49 12.05
N SER A 199 9.30 -1.34 12.63
CA SER A 199 9.80 -1.20 13.99
C SER A 199 10.60 0.09 14.15
N ALA A 200 11.44 0.44 13.17
CA ALA A 200 12.18 1.69 13.18
C ALA A 200 11.25 2.92 13.15
N MET A 201 10.17 2.89 12.36
CA MET A 201 9.16 3.95 12.34
C MET A 201 8.49 4.09 13.71
N ILE A 202 8.04 2.99 14.31
CA ILE A 202 7.39 3.01 15.63
C ILE A 202 8.36 3.56 16.68
N TYR A 203 9.61 3.09 16.68
CA TYR A 203 10.64 3.58 17.59
C TYR A 203 10.84 5.09 17.44
N LEU A 204 10.90 5.60 16.21
CA LEU A 204 11.02 7.03 15.95
C LEU A 204 9.82 7.81 16.52
N LEU A 205 8.59 7.36 16.25
CA LEU A 205 7.38 8.04 16.72
C LEU A 205 7.27 8.01 18.24
N VAL A 206 7.65 6.91 18.89
CA VAL A 206 7.68 6.78 20.35
C VAL A 206 8.72 7.69 20.98
N THR A 207 9.94 7.71 20.44
CA THR A 207 11.07 8.43 21.05
C THR A 207 11.13 9.91 20.69
N GLN A 208 10.50 10.31 19.58
CA GLN A 208 10.53 11.67 19.05
C GLN A 208 9.12 12.18 18.71
N ARG A 209 8.11 11.82 19.53
CA ARG A 209 6.70 12.20 19.31
C ARG A 209 6.52 13.70 19.11
N ALA A 210 7.16 14.53 19.94
CA ALA A 210 7.07 15.99 19.84
C ALA A 210 7.60 16.55 18.51
N ARG A 211 8.45 15.80 17.78
CA ARG A 211 9.01 16.22 16.50
C ARG A 211 8.16 15.76 15.31
N TRP A 212 7.56 14.57 15.39
CA TRP A 212 6.93 13.91 14.24
C TRP A 212 5.43 13.70 14.39
N GLY A 213 4.94 13.47 15.60
CA GLY A 213 3.59 12.98 15.89
C GLY A 213 2.49 13.86 15.33
N ASP A 214 2.63 15.18 15.42
CA ASP A 214 1.60 16.13 14.97
C ASP A 214 1.35 16.12 13.45
N LYS A 215 2.26 15.53 12.67
CA LYS A 215 2.15 15.39 11.21
C LYS A 215 1.92 13.94 10.76
N VAL A 216 1.73 13.02 11.71
CA VAL A 216 1.40 11.62 11.44
C VAL A 216 -0.05 11.34 11.82
N TYR A 217 -0.81 10.77 10.89
CA TYR A 217 -2.15 10.26 11.14
C TYR A 217 -2.10 8.72 11.26
N LEU A 218 -2.59 8.19 12.37
CA LEU A 218 -2.77 6.75 12.58
C LEU A 218 -4.22 6.38 12.24
N GLU A 219 -4.42 5.83 11.03
CA GLU A 219 -5.73 5.47 10.50
C GLU A 219 -6.19 4.11 11.01
N SER A 220 -7.42 4.04 11.49
CA SER A 220 -8.05 2.81 11.99
C SER A 220 -9.54 2.70 11.67
N GLN A 221 -10.11 3.67 10.95
CA GLN A 221 -11.52 3.64 10.54
C GLN A 221 -11.78 2.78 9.30
N TYR A 222 -10.74 2.46 8.54
CA TYR A 222 -10.78 1.54 7.41
C TYR A 222 -9.42 0.84 7.28
N TYR A 223 -9.38 -0.27 6.55
CA TYR A 223 -8.17 -1.05 6.38
C TYR A 223 -7.25 -0.48 5.29
N LEU A 224 -6.59 0.65 5.58
CA LEU A 224 -5.43 1.09 4.78
C LEU A 224 -4.36 -0.01 4.72
N HIS A 225 -4.27 -0.80 5.80
CA HIS A 225 -3.66 -2.12 5.84
C HIS A 225 -4.60 -3.05 6.64
N GLY A 226 -5.00 -4.18 6.05
CA GLY A 226 -5.82 -5.19 6.72
C GLY A 226 -5.08 -6.51 6.90
N TYR A 227 -4.94 -6.98 8.14
CA TYR A 227 -4.27 -8.25 8.43
C TYR A 227 -5.08 -9.43 7.89
N TRP A 228 -4.53 -10.11 6.88
CA TRP A 228 -5.27 -11.11 6.09
C TRP A 228 -5.91 -12.22 6.92
N VAL A 229 -5.27 -12.68 8.00
CA VAL A 229 -5.73 -13.82 8.80
C VAL A 229 -7.12 -13.60 9.42
N ILE A 230 -7.48 -12.36 9.74
CA ILE A 230 -8.79 -12.03 10.32
C ILE A 230 -9.84 -11.64 9.27
N LEU A 231 -9.45 -11.55 8.00
CA LEU A 231 -10.27 -11.05 6.89
C LEU A 231 -10.68 -12.15 5.91
N VAL A 232 -9.73 -12.96 5.44
CA VAL A 232 -9.93 -13.81 4.24
C VAL A 232 -10.98 -14.91 4.41
N ASP A 233 -11.24 -15.32 5.65
CA ASP A 233 -12.24 -16.33 5.97
C ASP A 233 -13.66 -15.73 6.11
N LYS A 234 -13.78 -14.39 6.06
CA LYS A 234 -15.06 -13.66 6.12
C LYS A 234 -15.56 -13.19 4.75
N TYR A 235 -14.82 -13.40 3.66
CA TYR A 235 -15.20 -12.86 2.35
C TYR A 235 -16.58 -13.32 1.87
N GLU A 236 -16.95 -14.58 2.07
CA GLU A 236 -18.29 -15.07 1.73
C GLU A 236 -19.39 -14.35 2.52
N GLU A 237 -19.18 -14.11 3.82
CA GLU A 237 -20.10 -13.33 4.65
C GLU A 237 -20.19 -11.88 4.16
N MET A 238 -19.07 -11.28 3.76
CA MET A 238 -19.04 -9.92 3.23
C MET A 238 -19.83 -9.78 1.93
N ILE A 239 -19.71 -10.77 1.03
CA ILE A 239 -20.49 -10.82 -0.22
C ILE A 239 -21.99 -10.95 0.06
N GLU A 240 -22.38 -11.72 1.08
CA GLU A 240 -23.79 -11.94 1.42
C GLU A 240 -24.43 -10.73 2.09
N LYS A 241 -23.72 -10.06 3.00
CA LYS A 241 -24.29 -9.05 3.91
C LYS A 241 -24.00 -7.60 3.53
N TYR A 242 -22.92 -7.36 2.79
CA TYR A 242 -22.39 -6.02 2.56
C TYR A 242 -22.15 -5.76 1.07
N HIS A 243 -21.51 -4.63 0.77
CA HIS A 243 -21.15 -4.20 -0.57
C HIS A 243 -19.80 -3.46 -0.53
N PRO A 244 -19.06 -3.39 -1.65
CA PRO A 244 -17.85 -2.59 -1.74
C PRO A 244 -18.14 -1.09 -1.60
N GLY A 245 -17.13 -0.32 -1.19
CA GLY A 245 -17.18 1.11 -0.92
C GLY A 245 -17.09 1.47 0.57
N LEU A 246 -16.98 0.46 1.46
CA LEU A 246 -16.95 0.65 2.91
C LEU A 246 -15.51 0.75 3.45
N GLY A 247 -14.60 -0.04 2.88
CA GLY A 247 -13.17 -0.05 3.22
C GLY A 247 -12.80 -0.68 4.57
N ASP A 248 -13.75 -1.04 5.43
CA ASP A 248 -13.56 -1.51 6.80
C ASP A 248 -13.85 -3.02 7.00
N ASP A 249 -14.24 -3.44 8.20
CA ASP A 249 -14.55 -4.84 8.54
C ASP A 249 -15.72 -5.44 7.76
N ARG A 250 -16.56 -4.59 7.16
CA ARG A 250 -17.68 -4.99 6.31
C ARG A 250 -17.23 -5.25 4.89
N TRP A 251 -16.21 -4.55 4.41
CA TRP A 251 -15.57 -4.78 3.12
C TRP A 251 -14.15 -4.18 3.11
N PRO A 252 -13.08 -4.97 3.35
CA PRO A 252 -11.77 -4.40 3.64
C PRO A 252 -11.16 -3.73 2.42
N PHE A 253 -10.62 -2.53 2.62
CA PHE A 253 -9.96 -1.80 1.55
C PHE A 253 -8.71 -2.51 1.04
N VAL A 254 -7.79 -2.84 1.94
CA VAL A 254 -6.58 -3.60 1.65
C VAL A 254 -6.56 -4.88 2.47
N THR A 255 -6.31 -6.01 1.79
CA THR A 255 -5.91 -7.26 2.43
C THR A 255 -4.41 -7.46 2.24
N HIS A 256 -3.65 -7.47 3.34
CA HIS A 256 -2.20 -7.54 3.35
C HIS A 256 -1.71 -8.87 3.94
N PHE A 257 -1.00 -9.65 3.12
CA PHE A 257 -0.52 -10.99 3.42
C PHE A 257 0.79 -11.03 4.24
N VAL A 258 0.87 -10.20 5.28
CA VAL A 258 2.02 -10.14 6.19
C VAL A 258 2.40 -11.54 6.69
N GLY A 259 3.70 -11.86 6.61
CA GLY A 259 4.26 -13.16 6.97
C GLY A 259 4.14 -14.25 5.90
N CYS A 260 3.36 -14.03 4.83
CA CYS A 260 3.42 -14.85 3.64
C CYS A 260 4.61 -14.44 2.78
N LYS A 261 5.48 -15.41 2.45
CA LYS A 261 6.65 -15.18 1.59
C LYS A 261 6.52 -16.00 0.31
N PRO A 262 5.56 -15.69 -0.59
CA PRO A 262 5.32 -16.50 -1.78
C PRO A 262 6.54 -16.54 -2.70
N CYS A 263 7.39 -15.50 -2.65
CA CYS A 263 8.59 -15.36 -3.46
C CYS A 263 9.88 -15.93 -2.81
N GLY A 264 9.91 -16.04 -1.47
CA GLY A 264 11.07 -16.53 -0.72
C GLY A 264 11.07 -18.04 -0.52
N LYS A 265 12.06 -18.55 0.24
CA LYS A 265 12.12 -19.96 0.65
C LYS A 265 10.89 -20.34 1.48
N THR A 266 10.47 -21.61 1.37
CA THR A 266 9.43 -22.21 2.23
C THR A 266 9.78 -22.14 3.72
N LYS A 267 11.07 -22.05 4.07
CA LYS A 267 11.55 -21.79 5.44
C LYS A 267 11.37 -20.30 5.78
N GLY A 268 10.51 -20.00 6.76
CA GLY A 268 10.20 -18.64 7.20
C GLY A 268 8.84 -18.11 6.74
N ASN A 269 7.94 -18.99 6.31
CA ASN A 269 6.51 -18.71 6.21
C ASN A 269 5.84 -19.07 7.54
N ASP A 270 5.30 -18.06 8.23
CA ASP A 270 4.74 -18.21 9.57
C ASP A 270 3.37 -18.93 9.55
N TYR A 271 2.73 -19.05 8.38
CA TYR A 271 1.34 -19.50 8.22
C TYR A 271 1.15 -20.72 7.29
N GLY A 272 2.25 -21.25 6.75
CA GLY A 272 2.26 -22.33 5.76
C GLY A 272 2.01 -21.85 4.33
N ALA A 273 2.88 -22.25 3.39
CA ALA A 273 2.86 -21.78 2.00
C ALA A 273 1.54 -22.04 1.28
N GLN A 274 0.92 -23.20 1.52
CA GLN A 274 -0.33 -23.56 0.87
C GLN A 274 -1.51 -22.69 1.33
N ARG A 275 -1.57 -22.32 2.62
CA ARG A 275 -2.62 -21.43 3.13
C ARG A 275 -2.48 -20.04 2.54
N CYS A 276 -1.26 -19.49 2.53
CA CYS A 276 -0.96 -18.20 1.92
C CYS A 276 -1.42 -18.14 0.44
N ILE A 277 -0.94 -19.07 -0.38
CA ILE A 277 -1.27 -19.15 -1.81
C ILE A 277 -2.79 -19.25 -2.04
N LYS A 278 -3.46 -20.15 -1.31
CA LYS A 278 -4.91 -20.33 -1.41
C LYS A 278 -5.68 -19.05 -1.05
N GLN A 279 -5.24 -18.33 -0.04
CA GLN A 279 -5.95 -17.15 0.45
C GLN A 279 -5.61 -15.89 -0.36
N MET A 280 -4.39 -15.79 -0.91
CA MET A 280 -4.04 -14.79 -1.92
C MET A 280 -4.87 -14.95 -3.19
N GLU A 281 -5.11 -16.20 -3.61
CA GLU A 281 -6.02 -16.50 -4.73
C GLU A 281 -7.44 -15.99 -4.46
N ARG A 282 -7.95 -16.24 -3.24
CA ARG A 282 -9.28 -15.78 -2.83
C ARG A 282 -9.38 -14.26 -2.76
N ALA A 283 -8.39 -13.58 -2.16
CA ALA A 283 -8.37 -12.12 -2.08
C ALA A 283 -8.30 -11.48 -3.48
N PHE A 284 -7.47 -12.03 -4.37
CA PHE A 284 -7.43 -11.59 -5.76
C PHE A 284 -8.79 -11.76 -6.44
N ASN A 285 -9.43 -12.93 -6.36
CA ASN A 285 -10.71 -13.17 -7.01
C ASN A 285 -11.85 -12.35 -6.38
N PHE A 286 -11.80 -12.08 -5.06
CA PHE A 286 -12.74 -11.20 -4.35
C PHE A 286 -12.70 -9.76 -4.90
N ALA A 287 -11.51 -9.29 -5.22
CA ALA A 287 -11.30 -7.99 -5.84
C ALA A 287 -11.60 -8.00 -7.35
N ASP A 288 -11.14 -9.02 -8.07
CA ASP A 288 -11.31 -9.15 -9.52
C ASP A 288 -12.78 -9.33 -9.90
N ASP A 289 -13.61 -9.94 -9.04
CA ASP A 289 -15.06 -9.99 -9.22
C ASP A 289 -15.68 -8.59 -9.38
N GLN A 290 -15.22 -7.60 -8.62
CA GLN A 290 -15.71 -6.21 -8.73
C GLN A 290 -15.33 -5.59 -10.08
N ILE A 291 -14.23 -6.03 -10.69
CA ILE A 291 -13.80 -5.61 -12.02
C ILE A 291 -14.55 -6.38 -13.12
N LEU A 292 -14.71 -7.70 -12.98
CA LEU A 292 -15.35 -8.55 -13.96
C LEU A 292 -16.85 -8.28 -14.09
N GLN A 293 -17.52 -7.91 -12.99
CA GLN A 293 -18.96 -7.61 -12.97
C GLN A 293 -19.31 -6.44 -13.91
N MET A 294 -18.40 -5.46 -14.03
CA MET A 294 -18.49 -4.39 -15.02
C MET A 294 -18.71 -4.96 -16.43
N TYR A 295 -18.01 -6.03 -16.77
CA TYR A 295 -18.04 -6.67 -18.09
C TYR A 295 -19.01 -7.86 -18.19
N GLY A 296 -19.83 -8.11 -17.16
CA GLY A 296 -20.84 -9.17 -17.18
C GLY A 296 -20.30 -10.56 -16.84
N PHE A 297 -19.17 -10.62 -16.13
CA PHE A 297 -18.57 -11.86 -15.66
C PHE A 297 -18.37 -11.85 -14.14
N GLN A 298 -18.17 -13.03 -13.59
CA GLN A 298 -17.75 -13.23 -12.20
C GLN A 298 -17.00 -14.57 -12.11
N HIS A 299 -16.06 -14.71 -11.18
CA HIS A 299 -15.51 -16.00 -10.82
C HIS A 299 -16.60 -16.98 -10.38
N LYS A 300 -16.43 -18.28 -10.69
CA LYS A 300 -17.38 -19.32 -10.27
C LYS A 300 -17.46 -19.46 -8.75
N ARG A 301 -16.34 -19.22 -8.07
CA ARG A 301 -16.14 -19.18 -6.62
C ARG A 301 -14.80 -18.51 -6.35
N LEU A 302 -14.59 -17.92 -5.17
CA LEU A 302 -13.35 -17.22 -4.82
C LEU A 302 -12.09 -18.09 -4.92
N GLY A 303 -12.21 -19.41 -4.80
CA GLY A 303 -11.09 -20.35 -4.97
C GLY A 303 -10.88 -20.84 -6.41
N SER A 304 -11.50 -20.25 -7.43
CA SER A 304 -11.42 -20.72 -8.81
C SER A 304 -11.11 -19.60 -9.80
N TRP A 305 -10.08 -19.83 -10.62
CA TRP A 305 -9.73 -18.97 -11.76
C TRP A 305 -10.80 -18.96 -12.88
N ARG A 306 -11.73 -19.93 -12.89
CA ARG A 306 -12.77 -20.01 -13.93
C ARG A 306 -13.85 -18.97 -13.67
N VAL A 307 -14.23 -18.25 -14.72
CA VAL A 307 -15.33 -17.29 -14.69
C VAL A 307 -16.64 -17.88 -15.25
N LYS A 308 -17.75 -17.24 -14.93
CA LYS A 308 -19.10 -17.46 -15.48
C LYS A 308 -19.68 -16.12 -15.92
N ARG A 309 -20.59 -16.15 -16.88
CA ARG A 309 -21.41 -14.98 -17.25
C ARG A 309 -22.44 -14.75 -16.15
N ILE A 310 -22.71 -13.49 -15.84
CA ILE A 310 -23.78 -13.09 -14.90
C ILE A 310 -24.96 -12.41 -15.61
N ARG A 311 -24.84 -12.17 -16.91
CA ARG A 311 -25.90 -11.65 -17.77
C ARG A 311 -25.75 -12.15 -19.21
N ASN A 312 -26.85 -12.10 -19.97
CA ASN A 312 -26.87 -12.40 -21.39
C ASN A 312 -26.16 -11.30 -22.20
N GLU A 313 -25.71 -11.64 -23.41
CA GLU A 313 -25.21 -10.66 -24.37
C GLU A 313 -26.35 -9.79 -24.88
N THR A 314 -26.02 -8.56 -25.27
CA THR A 314 -26.97 -7.59 -25.80
C THR A 314 -26.31 -6.81 -26.93
N ASP A 315 -27.09 -6.46 -27.95
CA ASP A 315 -26.76 -5.52 -29.01
C ASP A 315 -26.83 -4.05 -28.54
N ARG A 316 -27.26 -3.81 -27.29
CA ARG A 316 -27.34 -2.50 -26.63
C ARG A 316 -26.42 -2.40 -25.40
N PRO A 317 -25.09 -2.58 -25.54
CA PRO A 317 -24.18 -2.61 -24.39
C PRO A 317 -24.09 -1.29 -23.62
N LEU A 318 -24.53 -0.17 -24.20
CA LEU A 318 -24.49 1.14 -23.55
C LEU A 318 -25.68 1.42 -22.62
N ASP A 319 -26.77 0.67 -22.76
CA ASP A 319 -27.96 0.76 -21.90
C ASP A 319 -27.66 0.18 -20.49
N PHE A 320 -26.66 -0.71 -20.42
CA PHE A 320 -26.17 -1.24 -19.16
C PHE A 320 -25.37 -0.18 -18.38
N GLN A 321 -25.75 0.01 -17.13
CA GLN A 321 -24.93 0.65 -16.11
C GLN A 321 -24.48 -0.41 -15.12
N ASP A 322 -23.19 -0.43 -14.79
CA ASP A 322 -22.69 -1.34 -13.78
C ASP A 322 -23.15 -0.92 -12.38
N ASP A 323 -23.49 -1.90 -11.54
CA ASP A 323 -24.08 -1.67 -10.22
C ASP A 323 -23.18 -0.82 -9.32
N LEU A 324 -21.86 -0.95 -9.49
CA LEU A 324 -20.84 -0.23 -8.74
C LEU A 324 -20.47 1.14 -9.35
N LYS A 325 -21.03 1.46 -10.53
CA LYS A 325 -20.78 2.70 -11.30
C LYS A 325 -19.29 2.98 -11.59
N LEU A 326 -18.49 1.94 -11.75
CA LEU A 326 -17.07 1.95 -12.04
C LEU A 326 -16.75 2.14 -13.54
N LEU A 327 -17.60 1.68 -14.48
CA LEU A 327 -17.28 1.74 -15.94
C LEU A 327 -17.20 3.16 -16.49
N ARG A 328 -17.85 4.12 -15.82
CA ARG A 328 -18.04 5.48 -16.35
C ARG A 328 -17.76 6.58 -15.32
N ARG A 329 -17.13 6.25 -14.19
CA ARG A 329 -16.64 7.24 -13.20
C ARG A 329 -15.70 8.25 -13.85
N SER A 330 -14.95 7.80 -14.86
CA SER A 330 -14.08 8.62 -15.71
C SER A 330 -14.72 8.85 -17.08
N SER A 331 -15.78 9.64 -17.14
CA SER A 331 -15.98 10.49 -18.33
C SER A 331 -14.92 11.59 -18.31
N LEU A 332 -13.67 11.17 -18.56
CA LEU A 332 -12.63 11.97 -19.16
C LEU A 332 -13.16 12.40 -20.53
N ARG A 333 -13.94 13.49 -20.56
CA ARG A 333 -13.93 14.35 -21.74
C ARG A 333 -12.50 14.85 -21.84
N ILE A 334 -11.74 14.21 -22.74
CA ILE A 334 -10.62 14.88 -23.39
C ILE A 334 -11.27 16.09 -24.06
N VAL A 335 -11.01 17.28 -23.51
CA VAL A 335 -11.25 18.55 -24.19
C VAL A 335 -9.92 18.98 -24.77
#